data_AF-A0A800GIB2-F1
#
_entry.id   AF-A0A800GIB2-F1
#
_cell.length_a   1.000
_cell.length_b   1.000
_cell.length_c   1.000
_cell.angle_alpha   90.00
_cell.angle_beta   90.00
_cell.angle_gamma   90.00
#
_symmetry.space_group_name_H-M   'P 1'
#
loop_
_entity.id
_entity.type
_entity.pdbx_description
1 polymer ?
#
loop_
_entity_poly.entity_id
_entity_poly.type
_entity_poly.pdbx_seq_one_letter_code
_entity_poly.pdbx_strand_id
1 'polypeptide(L)' 'MESKLRIIAGEWRSRQLVFTDFPGLRPTPARIRETLFNWLQQDLIGSQCLDLFAGSGAL' A
#
# COMPACT_ATOMS: atom_id res chain seq x y z
N MET A 1 -2.70 -19.24 -4.27
CA MET A 1 -3.93 -18.42 -4.42
C MET A 1 -3.46 -17.02 -4.82
N GLU A 2 -4.18 -16.29 -5.66
CA GLU A 2 -3.79 -14.92 -6.01
C GLU A 2 -4.39 -13.93 -5.03
N SER A 3 -3.57 -13.00 -4.55
CA SER A 3 -3.98 -11.92 -3.65
C SER A 3 -4.17 -10.62 -4.43
N LYS A 4 -5.10 -9.78 -3.96
CA LYS A 4 -5.47 -8.52 -4.63
C LYS A 4 -5.34 -7.34 -3.70
N LEU A 5 -4.75 -6.26 -4.18
CA LEU A 5 -4.64 -4.98 -3.50
C LEU A 5 -5.27 -3.88 -4.37
N ARG A 6 -6.11 -3.04 -3.77
CA ARG A 6 -6.62 -1.83 -4.43
C ARG A 6 -5.85 -0.61 -3.93
N ILE A 7 -5.44 0.25 -4.85
CA ILE A 7 -4.88 1.57 -4.57
C ILE A 7 -6.03 2.51 -4.15
N ILE A 8 -5.88 3.16 -3.00
CA ILE A 8 -6.98 3.88 -2.33
C ILE A 8 -7.16 5.30 -2.87
N ALA A 9 -6.06 6.00 -3.15
CA ALA A 9 -6.04 7.42 -3.53
C ALA A 9 -4.83 7.75 -4.43
N GLY A 10 -4.64 9.03 -4.75
CA GLY A 10 -3.57 9.51 -5.63
C GLY A 10 -3.84 9.25 -7.11
N GLU A 11 -2.80 9.45 -7.93
CA GLU A 11 -2.87 9.32 -9.39
C GLU A 11 -3.38 7.94 -9.85
N TRP A 12 -3.06 6.88 -9.10
CA TRP A 12 -3.40 5.51 -9.45
C TRP A 12 -4.62 4.95 -8.69
N ARG A 13 -5.45 5.84 -8.13
CA ARG A 13 -6.67 5.49 -7.40
C ARG A 13 -7.51 4.45 -8.13
N SER A 14 -8.02 3.47 -7.38
CA SER A 14 -8.87 2.37 -7.85
C SER A 14 -8.22 1.32 -8.74
N ARG A 15 -6.94 1.45 -9.10
CA ARG A 15 -6.24 0.34 -9.77
C ARG A 15 -6.14 -0.87 -8.83
N GLN A 16 -6.29 -2.05 -9.42
CA GLN A 16 -6.10 -3.33 -8.73
C GLN A 16 -4.75 -3.92 -9.12
N LEU A 17 -3.95 -4.26 -8.11
CA LEU A 17 -2.71 -4.99 -8.27
C LEU A 17 -2.97 -6.44 -7.85
N VAL A 18 -2.57 -7.38 -8.70
CA VAL A 18 -2.63 -8.81 -8.43
C VAL A 18 -1.21 -9.30 -8.20
N PHE A 19 -1.01 -10.09 -7.16
CA PHE A 19 0.29 -10.67 -6.84
C PHE A 19 0.13 -12.08 -6.29
N THR A 20 1.19 -12.87 -6.42
CA THR A 20 1.23 -14.24 -5.90
C THR A 20 1.23 -14.19 -4.37
N ASP A 21 0.32 -14.94 -3.75
CA ASP A 21 0.30 -15.10 -2.30
C ASP A 21 1.39 -16.08 -1.86
N PHE A 22 2.01 -15.83 -0.71
CA PHE A 22 3.04 -16.69 -0.14
C PHE A 22 2.97 -16.76 1.39
N PRO A 23 3.37 -17.90 2.00
CA PRO A 23 3.34 -18.07 3.45
C PRO A 23 4.10 -16.94 4.17
N GLY A 24 3.46 -16.34 5.17
CA GLY A 24 4.04 -15.25 5.96
C GLY A 24 3.79 -13.85 5.39
N LEU A 25 3.12 -13.72 4.24
CA LEU A 25 2.65 -12.42 3.79
C LEU A 25 1.63 -11.86 4.80
N ARG A 26 1.89 -10.65 5.29
CA ARG A 26 1.01 -9.92 6.21
C ARG A 26 0.41 -8.73 5.48
N PRO A 27 -0.74 -8.90 4.81
CA PRO A 27 -1.36 -7.80 4.08
C PRO A 27 -1.79 -6.69 5.04
N THR A 28 -1.36 -5.46 4.77
CA THR A 28 -1.78 -4.29 5.53
C THR A 28 -3.23 -3.95 5.18
N PRO A 29 -4.18 -3.98 6.15
CA PRO A 29 -5.58 -3.68 5.88
C PRO A 29 -5.76 -2.27 5.29
N ALA A 30 -6.74 -2.10 4.38
CA ALA A 30 -7.00 -0.81 3.73
C ALA A 30 -7.15 0.34 4.73
N ARG A 31 -7.88 0.13 5.84
CA ARG A 31 -8.05 1.14 6.91
C ARG A 31 -6.74 1.63 7.54
N ILE A 32 -5.74 0.75 7.66
CA ILE A 32 -4.44 1.09 8.26
C ILE A 32 -3.65 1.94 7.28
N ARG A 33 -3.67 1.59 5.99
CA ARG A 33 -3.09 2.39 4.92
C ARG A 33 -3.75 3.77 4.84
N GLU A 34 -5.08 3.82 4.84
CA GLU A 34 -5.84 5.09 4.87
C GLU A 34 -5.42 5.97 6.05
N THR A 35 -5.33 5.40 7.26
CA THR A 35 -4.93 6.14 8.46
C THR A 35 -3.51 6.70 8.32
N LEU A 36 -2.56 5.87 7.86
CA LEU A 36 -1.17 6.30 7.65
C LEU A 36 -1.05 7.44 6.62
N PHE A 37 -1.66 7.27 5.45
CA PHE A 37 -1.60 8.26 4.38
C PHE A 37 -2.37 9.55 4.74
N ASN A 38 -3.42 9.48 5.57
CA ASN A 38 -4.07 10.66 6.13
C ASN A 38 -3.14 11.43 7.07
N TRP A 39 -2.32 10.75 7.87
CA TRP A 39 -1.33 11.39 8.74
C TRP A 39 -0.21 12.05 7.94
N LEU A 40 0.27 11.38 6.88
CA LEU A 40 1.40 11.86 6.07
C LEU A 40 1.00 12.83 4.95
N GLN A 41 -0.30 13.13 4.77
CA GLN A 41 -0.82 13.85 3.60
C GLN A 41 -0.10 15.18 3.28
N GLN A 42 0.38 15.90 4.30
CA GLN A 42 1.03 17.20 4.13
C GLN A 42 2.50 17.09 3.72
N ASP A 43 3.14 15.94 3.98
CA ASP A 43 4.58 15.74 3.82
C ASP A 43 4.93 14.81 2.65
N LEU A 44 3.94 14.18 2.01
CA LEU A 44 4.17 13.17 0.97
C LEU A 44 4.67 13.72 -0.36
N ILE A 45 4.29 14.94 -0.72
CA ILE A 45 4.63 15.48 -2.05
C ILE A 45 6.13 15.81 -2.11
N GLY A 46 6.85 15.09 -2.97
CA GLY A 46 8.29 15.29 -3.16
C GLY A 46 9.18 14.61 -2.11
N SER A 47 8.61 13.81 -1.21
CA SER A 47 9.39 13.07 -0.23
C SER A 47 10.11 11.86 -0.83
N GLN A 48 11.17 11.42 -0.15
CA GLN A 48 11.85 10.16 -0.45
C GLN A 48 11.35 9.10 0.54
N CYS A 49 10.68 8.07 0.03
CA CYS A 49 10.12 6.99 0.84
C CYS A 49 11.02 5.75 0.80
N LEU A 50 11.22 5.12 1.97
CA LEU A 50 11.90 3.84 2.10
C LEU A 50 11.01 2.88 2.86
N ASP A 51 10.60 1.79 2.21
CA ASP A 51 9.92 0.67 2.85
C ASP A 51 10.88 -0.51 2.98
N LEU A 52 11.38 -0.73 4.20
CA LEU A 52 12.33 -1.79 4.53
C LEU A 52 11.72 -3.20 4.44
N PHE A 53 10.39 -3.31 4.49
CA PHE A 53 9.67 -4.58 4.51
C PHE A 53 8.49 -4.57 3.55
N ALA A 54 8.73 -4.08 2.33
CA ALA A 54 7.68 -3.78 1.35
C ALA A 54 6.69 -4.92 1.09
N GLY A 55 7.13 -6.19 1.14
CA GLY A 55 6.24 -7.34 0.97
C GLY A 55 5.43 -7.23 -0.32
N SER A 56 4.11 -7.04 -0.21
CA SER A 56 3.21 -6.84 -1.36
C SER A 56 3.27 -5.43 -1.99
N GLY A 57 4.10 -4.53 -1.48
CA GLY A 57 4.21 -3.14 -1.92
C GLY A 57 2.99 -2.30 -1.58
N ALA A 58 2.32 -2.62 -0.46
CA ALA A 58 1.06 -1.98 -0.09
C ALA A 58 1.22 -0.62 0.61
N LEU A 59 2.44 -0.29 1.04
CA LEU A 59 2.84 0.95 1.71
C LEU A 59 3.73 1.79 0.79
#